data_AF-U2VX50-F1
#
_entry.id   AF-U2VX50-F1
#
_cell.length_a   1.000
_cell.length_b   1.000
_cell.length_c   1.000
_cell.angle_alpha   90.00
_cell.angle_beta   90.00
_cell.angle_gamma   90.00
#
_symmetry.space_group_name_H-M   'P 1'
#
loop_
_entity.id
_entity.type
_entity.pdbx_description
1 polymer ?
#
loop_
_entity_poly.entity_id
_entity_poly.type
_entity_poly.pdbx_seq_one_letter_code
_entity_poly.pdbx_strand_id
1 'polypeptide(L)'
;MIEINGIKLEADFMDADFIGQYEDATRHLQQHALAQKVKHYDSLKEGYLEQIKVVNLYFNEIFGEGTADKIFAGKEKNLMAHLQAVATLTDWGNAEKKRLNDFTNKYTQRQAAQVQRQKAQMAGLVFHGKK
;
A
#
# COMPACT_ATOMS: atom_id res chain seq x y z
N MET A 1 4.56 -8.39 -7.73
CA MET A 1 3.37 -9.26 -7.91
C MET A 1 2.70 -9.50 -6.57
N ILE A 2 1.38 -9.47 -6.55
CA ILE A 2 0.52 -9.81 -5.41
C ILE A 2 -0.46 -10.90 -5.84
N GLU A 3 -0.88 -11.77 -4.92
CA GLU A 3 -1.93 -12.75 -5.17
C GLU A 3 -3.19 -12.41 -4.38
N ILE A 4 -4.32 -12.29 -5.08
CA ILE A 4 -5.63 -11.99 -4.49
C ILE A 4 -6.63 -13.01 -5.02
N ASN A 5 -7.29 -13.73 -4.12
CA ASN A 5 -8.25 -14.79 -4.46
C ASN A 5 -7.72 -15.81 -5.47
N GLY A 6 -6.42 -16.13 -5.41
CA GLY A 6 -5.76 -17.08 -6.32
C GLY A 6 -5.36 -16.49 -7.69
N ILE A 7 -5.61 -15.20 -7.94
CA ILE A 7 -5.19 -14.49 -9.14
C ILE A 7 -3.94 -13.67 -8.83
N LYS A 8 -2.90 -13.85 -9.66
CA LYS A 8 -1.67 -13.07 -9.57
C LYS A 8 -1.81 -11.78 -10.36
N LEU A 9 -1.56 -10.65 -9.70
CA LEU A 9 -1.59 -9.32 -10.29
C LEU A 9 -0.20 -8.72 -10.28
N GLU A 10 0.11 -8.00 -11.36
CA GLU A 10 1.32 -7.20 -11.45
C GLU A 10 1.16 -5.95 -10.59
N ALA A 11 2.13 -5.72 -9.71
CA ALA A 11 2.11 -4.65 -8.73
C ALA A 11 3.56 -4.32 -8.39
N ASP A 12 3.91 -3.05 -8.57
CA ASP A 12 5.23 -2.49 -8.24
C ASP A 12 5.05 -1.17 -7.51
N PHE A 13 5.30 -1.17 -6.21
CA PHE A 13 5.14 0.01 -5.36
C PHE A 13 6.25 1.04 -5.58
N MET A 14 7.35 0.66 -6.24
CA MET A 14 8.43 1.58 -6.60
C MET A 14 8.17 2.30 -7.92
N ASP A 15 7.15 1.87 -8.67
CA ASP A 15 6.69 2.52 -9.89
C ASP A 15 5.79 3.72 -9.55
N ALA A 16 6.13 4.90 -10.08
CA ALA A 16 5.44 6.14 -9.83
C ALA A 16 4.00 6.17 -10.39
N ASP A 17 3.79 5.51 -11.54
CA ASP A 17 2.46 5.45 -12.17
C ASP A 17 1.56 4.51 -11.35
N PHE A 18 2.10 3.36 -10.93
CA PHE A 18 1.35 2.42 -10.11
C PHE A 18 1.00 3.00 -8.73
N ILE A 19 1.97 3.64 -8.04
CA ILE A 19 1.67 4.22 -6.73
C ILE A 19 0.66 5.36 -6.80
N GLY A 20 0.70 6.17 -7.87
CA GLY A 20 -0.30 7.20 -8.12
C GLY A 20 -1.71 6.60 -8.23
N GLN A 21 -1.88 5.57 -9.07
CA GLN A 21 -3.15 4.85 -9.22
C GLN A 21 -3.62 4.24 -7.90
N TYR A 22 -2.71 3.61 -7.15
CA TYR A 22 -3.01 3.04 -5.84
C TYR A 22 -3.48 4.09 -4.82
N GLU A 23 -2.79 5.23 -4.73
CA GLU A 23 -3.13 6.30 -3.79
C GLU A 23 -4.46 6.98 -4.12
N ASP A 24 -4.72 7.24 -5.41
CA ASP A 24 -5.96 7.84 -5.86
C ASP A 24 -7.15 6.90 -5.61
N ALA A 25 -7.03 5.63 -5.97
CA ALA A 25 -8.06 4.63 -5.71
C ALA A 25 -8.31 4.44 -4.20
N THR A 26 -7.23 4.45 -3.39
CA THR A 26 -7.35 4.36 -1.92
C THR A 26 -8.11 5.54 -1.35
N ARG A 27 -7.87 6.75 -1.88
CA ARG A 27 -8.58 7.96 -1.48
C ARG A 27 -10.05 7.89 -1.86
N HIS A 28 -10.39 7.42 -3.06
CA HIS A 28 -11.78 7.20 -3.47
C HIS A 28 -12.50 6.20 -2.55
N LEU A 29 -11.85 5.08 -2.23
CA LEU A 29 -12.40 4.08 -1.29
C LEU A 29 -12.67 4.70 0.10
N GLN A 30 -11.74 5.51 0.62
CA GLN A 30 -11.91 6.19 1.91
C GLN A 30 -13.03 7.23 1.88
N GLN A 31 -13.12 8.04 0.81
CA GLN A 31 -14.19 9.01 0.65
C GLN A 31 -15.56 8.33 0.61
N HIS A 32 -15.68 7.21 -0.11
CA HIS A 32 -16.90 6.43 -0.12
C HIS A 32 -17.20 5.88 1.28
N ALA A 33 -16.24 5.26 1.96
CA ALA A 33 -16.42 4.75 3.32
C ALA A 33 -16.89 5.83 4.31
N LEU A 34 -16.45 7.09 4.16
CA LEU A 34 -16.94 8.22 4.93
C LEU A 34 -18.39 8.57 4.56
N ALA A 35 -18.72 8.64 3.27
CA ALA A 35 -20.08 8.89 2.81
C ALA A 35 -21.08 7.80 3.25
N GLN A 36 -20.62 6.55 3.35
CA GLN A 36 -21.41 5.41 3.83
C GLN A 36 -21.88 5.55 5.28
N LYS A 37 -21.11 6.22 6.15
CA LYS A 37 -21.44 6.35 7.59
C LYS A 37 -22.75 7.09 7.85
N VAL A 38 -23.14 7.98 6.94
CA VAL A 38 -24.34 8.82 7.06
C VAL A 38 -25.44 8.42 6.08
N LYS A 39 -25.18 7.41 5.24
CA LYS A 39 -26.12 6.94 4.23
C LYS A 39 -27.05 5.90 4.83
N HIS A 40 -28.34 6.10 4.63
CA HIS A 40 -29.37 5.11 4.95
C HIS A 40 -29.61 4.20 3.75
N TYR A 41 -29.75 2.91 4.03
CA TYR A 41 -30.12 1.88 3.06
C TYR A 41 -31.47 1.31 3.41
N ASP A 42 -32.25 0.97 2.40
CA ASP A 42 -33.56 0.35 2.59
C ASP A 42 -33.41 -1.11 3.05
N SER A 43 -32.25 -1.72 2.81
CA SER A 43 -31.95 -3.08 3.27
C SER A 43 -30.44 -3.35 3.45
N LEU A 44 -30.12 -4.38 4.25
CA LEU A 44 -28.75 -4.88 4.40
C LEU A 44 -28.13 -5.32 3.06
N LYS A 45 -28.95 -5.96 2.21
CA LYS A 45 -28.54 -6.41 0.87
C LYS A 45 -28.07 -5.23 0.01
N GLU A 46 -28.80 -4.13 0.03
CA GLU A 46 -28.44 -2.94 -0.74
C GLU A 46 -27.11 -2.35 -0.26
N GLY A 47 -26.93 -2.21 1.06
CA GLY A 47 -25.67 -1.76 1.64
C GLY A 47 -24.48 -2.66 1.29
N TYR A 48 -24.69 -3.98 1.22
CA TYR A 48 -23.65 -4.93 0.81
C TYR A 48 -23.30 -4.80 -0.67
N LEU A 49 -24.30 -4.70 -1.55
CA LEU A 49 -24.07 -4.54 -2.99
C LEU A 49 -23.36 -3.23 -3.32
N GLU A 50 -23.67 -2.15 -2.60
CA GLU A 50 -22.97 -0.88 -2.77
C GLU A 50 -21.50 -0.97 -2.33
N GLN A 51 -21.20 -1.62 -1.19
CA GLN A 51 -19.82 -1.84 -0.76
C GLN A 51 -19.04 -2.72 -1.75
N ILE A 52 -19.66 -3.80 -2.24
CA ILE A 52 -19.08 -4.67 -3.28
C ILE A 52 -18.75 -3.86 -4.53
N LYS A 53 -19.67 -3.01 -5.01
CA LYS A 53 -19.46 -2.17 -6.19
C LYS A 53 -18.24 -1.26 -6.03
N VAL A 54 -18.06 -0.69 -4.85
CA VAL A 54 -16.94 0.22 -4.57
C VAL A 54 -15.62 -0.53 -4.47
N VAL A 55 -15.62 -1.72 -3.88
CA VAL A 55 -14.41 -2.57 -3.89
C VAL A 55 -14.07 -2.99 -5.32
N ASN A 56 -15.05 -3.29 -6.16
CA ASN A 56 -14.81 -3.60 -7.57
C ASN A 56 -14.18 -2.43 -8.32
N LEU A 57 -14.70 -1.21 -8.11
CA LEU A 57 -14.12 0.00 -8.68
C LEU A 57 -12.67 0.18 -8.20
N TYR A 58 -12.41 0.03 -6.90
CA TYR A 58 -11.07 0.14 -6.32
C TYR A 58 -10.05 -0.79 -7.01
N PHE A 59 -10.39 -2.06 -7.24
CA PHE A 59 -9.49 -2.99 -7.93
C PHE A 59 -9.33 -2.67 -9.42
N ASN A 60 -10.39 -2.20 -10.08
CA ASN A 60 -10.33 -1.81 -11.48
C ASN A 60 -9.50 -0.52 -11.70
N GLU A 61 -9.55 0.43 -10.76
CA GLU A 61 -8.76 1.67 -10.82
C GLU A 61 -7.26 1.40 -10.67
N ILE A 62 -6.88 0.39 -9.87
CA ILE A 62 -5.46 0.07 -9.60
C ILE A 62 -4.86 -0.83 -10.68
N PHE A 63 -5.59 -1.84 -11.12
CA PHE A 63 -5.04 -2.90 -11.98
C PHE A 63 -5.63 -2.90 -13.40
N GLY A 64 -6.53 -1.95 -13.69
CA GLY A 64 -7.23 -1.84 -14.96
C GLY A 64 -8.60 -2.52 -14.96
N GLU A 65 -9.43 -2.07 -15.90
CA GLU A 65 -10.81 -2.51 -16.07
C GLU A 65 -10.93 -4.03 -16.24
N GLY A 66 -11.95 -4.62 -15.60
CA GLY A 66 -12.21 -6.06 -15.62
C GLY A 66 -11.32 -6.88 -14.67
N THR A 67 -10.46 -6.24 -13.87
CA THR A 67 -9.69 -6.96 -12.84
C THR A 67 -10.60 -7.51 -11.74
N ALA A 68 -11.58 -6.72 -11.29
CA ALA A 68 -12.53 -7.13 -10.26
C ALA A 68 -13.29 -8.41 -10.68
N ASP A 69 -13.73 -8.48 -11.93
CA ASP A 69 -14.47 -9.64 -12.46
C ASP A 69 -13.61 -10.92 -12.41
N LYS A 70 -12.30 -10.79 -12.66
CA LYS A 70 -11.36 -11.93 -12.59
C LYS A 70 -11.13 -12.39 -11.15
N ILE A 71 -10.86 -11.46 -10.24
CA ILE A 71 -10.49 -11.81 -8.85
C ILE A 71 -11.70 -12.20 -7.99
N PHE A 72 -12.93 -11.86 -8.40
CA PHE A 72 -14.15 -12.20 -7.68
C PHE A 72 -15.06 -13.19 -8.42
N ALA A 73 -14.58 -13.83 -9.48
CA ALA A 73 -15.32 -14.88 -10.19
C ALA A 73 -15.80 -15.98 -9.21
N GLY A 74 -17.10 -16.27 -9.22
CA GLY A 74 -17.77 -17.20 -8.29
C GLY A 74 -18.00 -16.66 -6.88
N LYS A 75 -17.66 -15.40 -6.62
CA LYS A 75 -17.81 -14.71 -5.33
C LYS A 75 -18.32 -13.26 -5.51
N GLU A 76 -19.00 -12.97 -6.61
CA GLU A 76 -19.35 -11.62 -7.08
C GLU A 76 -20.22 -10.85 -6.06
N LYS A 77 -21.01 -11.57 -5.26
CA LYS A 77 -21.89 -10.99 -4.23
C LYS A 77 -21.43 -11.25 -2.80
N ASN A 78 -20.21 -11.75 -2.61
CA ASN A 78 -19.67 -12.07 -1.28
C ASN A 78 -18.88 -10.88 -0.73
N LEU A 79 -19.50 -10.08 0.14
CA LEU A 79 -18.86 -8.90 0.74
C LEU A 79 -17.57 -9.26 1.50
N MET A 80 -17.53 -10.37 2.24
CA MET A 80 -16.35 -10.76 3.00
C MET A 80 -15.14 -11.01 2.08
N ALA A 81 -15.34 -11.69 0.94
CA ALA A 81 -14.29 -11.91 -0.03
C ALA A 81 -13.72 -10.59 -0.60
N HIS A 82 -14.57 -9.59 -0.80
CA HIS A 82 -14.18 -8.26 -1.25
C HIS A 82 -13.36 -7.52 -0.18
N LEU A 83 -13.82 -7.52 1.07
CA LEU A 83 -13.10 -6.88 2.18
C LEU A 83 -11.75 -7.55 2.47
N GLN A 84 -11.68 -8.89 2.39
CA GLN A 84 -10.43 -9.64 2.53
C GLN A 84 -9.43 -9.31 1.42
N ALA A 85 -9.90 -9.10 0.19
CA ALA A 85 -9.04 -8.66 -0.90
C ALA A 85 -8.46 -7.26 -0.64
N VAL A 86 -9.27 -6.31 -0.15
CA VAL A 86 -8.80 -4.97 0.25
C VAL A 86 -7.74 -5.05 1.35
N ALA A 87 -7.98 -5.86 2.38
CA ALA A 87 -7.02 -6.08 3.45
C ALA A 87 -5.70 -6.65 2.92
N THR A 88 -5.77 -7.68 2.07
CA THR A 88 -4.59 -8.30 1.44
C THR A 88 -3.75 -7.28 0.67
N LEU A 89 -4.39 -6.43 -0.15
CA LEU A 89 -3.69 -5.39 -0.89
C LEU A 89 -3.07 -4.32 0.03
N THR A 90 -3.79 -3.94 1.08
CA THR A 90 -3.33 -2.95 2.06
C THR A 90 -2.09 -3.45 2.82
N ASP A 91 -2.12 -4.70 3.28
CA ASP A 91 -1.02 -5.34 3.99
C ASP A 91 0.22 -5.47 3.10
N TRP A 92 0.02 -5.85 1.83
CA TRP A 92 1.10 -5.86 0.84
C TRP A 92 1.70 -4.47 0.63
N GLY A 93 0.87 -3.44 0.44
CA GLY A 93 1.35 -2.06 0.27
C GLY A 93 2.13 -1.56 1.50
N ASN A 94 1.68 -1.88 2.70
CA ASN A 94 2.39 -1.55 3.94
C ASN A 94 3.73 -2.28 4.06
N ALA A 95 3.80 -3.55 3.68
CA ALA A 95 5.04 -4.32 3.66
C ALA A 95 6.06 -3.70 2.69
N GLU A 96 5.60 -3.24 1.52
CA GLU A 96 6.49 -2.66 0.51
C GLU A 96 6.97 -1.25 0.90
N LYS A 97 6.11 -0.43 1.53
CA LYS A 97 6.53 0.82 2.20
C LYS A 97 7.61 0.57 3.24
N LYS A 98 7.44 -0.48 4.07
CA LYS A 98 8.44 -0.86 5.07
C LYS A 98 9.75 -1.26 4.39
N ARG A 99 9.70 -2.04 3.30
CA ARG A 99 10.89 -2.44 2.54
C ARG A 99 11.67 -1.24 2.00
N LEU A 100 10.97 -0.23 1.47
CA LEU A 100 11.57 1.02 1.01
C LEU A 100 12.25 1.79 2.15
N ASN A 101 11.57 1.92 3.29
CA ASN A 101 12.14 2.58 4.47
C ASN A 101 13.39 1.85 4.97
N ASP A 102 13.35 0.52 5.05
CA ASP A 102 14.49 -0.31 5.47
C ASP A 102 15.67 -0.18 4.48
N PHE A 103 15.39 -0.15 3.18
CA PHE A 103 16.40 0.07 2.14
C PHE A 103 17.05 1.46 2.32
N THR A 104 16.26 2.51 2.46
CA THR A 104 16.75 3.88 2.63
C THR A 104 17.60 4.01 3.90
N ASN A 105 17.10 3.50 5.03
CA ASN A 105 17.79 3.52 6.32
C ASN A 105 19.14 2.80 6.28
N LYS A 106 19.24 1.68 5.55
CA LYS A 106 20.50 0.93 5.41
C LYS A 106 21.62 1.80 4.83
N TYR A 107 21.32 2.70 3.91
CA TYR A 107 22.34 3.55 3.27
C TYR A 107 22.56 4.87 4.02
N THR A 108 21.52 5.47 4.61
CA THR A 108 21.66 6.70 5.40
C THR A 108 22.35 6.47 6.74
N GLN A 109 22.04 5.39 7.45
CA GLN A 109 22.68 5.06 8.74
C GLN A 109 24.16 4.67 8.57
N ARG A 110 24.50 3.98 7.48
CA ARG A 110 25.91 3.68 7.15
C ARG A 110 26.71 4.95 6.87
N GLN A 111 26.11 5.91 6.17
CA GLN A 111 26.71 7.22 5.93
C GLN A 111 26.90 8.00 7.24
N ALA A 112 25.87 8.06 8.10
CA ALA A 112 25.95 8.74 9.39
C ALA A 112 27.02 8.13 10.31
N ALA A 113 27.10 6.80 10.38
CA ALA A 113 28.11 6.10 11.17
C ALA A 113 29.54 6.30 10.63
N GLN A 114 29.72 6.34 9.30
CA GLN A 114 31.01 6.65 8.68
C GLN A 114 31.45 8.10 8.96
N VAL A 115 30.54 9.07 8.83
CA VAL A 115 30.82 10.48 9.14
C VAL A 115 31.19 10.65 10.61
N GLN A 116 30.49 9.99 11.54
CA GLN A 116 30.85 10.03 12.96
C GLN A 116 32.24 9.42 13.24
N ARG A 117 32.56 8.26 12.62
CA ARG A 117 33.89 7.64 12.76
C ARG A 117 35.01 8.53 12.22
N GLN A 118 34.81 9.16 11.06
CA GLN A 118 35.78 10.11 10.50
C GLN A 118 35.97 11.34 11.39
N LYS A 119 34.88 11.91 11.93
CA LYS A 119 34.96 13.02 12.89
C LYS A 119 35.72 12.64 14.16
N ALA A 120 35.49 11.45 14.71
CA ALA A 120 36.20 10.96 15.89
C ALA A 120 37.71 10.73 15.63
N GLN A 121 38.07 10.18 14.46
CA GLN A 121 39.48 9.98 14.06
C GLN A 121 40.21 11.32 13.83
N MET A 122 39.56 12.28 13.16
CA MET A 122 40.10 13.62 12.95
C MET A 122 40.31 14.36 14.28
N ALA A 123 39.35 14.28 15.21
CA ALA A 123 39.51 14.86 16.55
C ALA A 123 40.68 14.22 17.32
N GLY A 124 40.82 12.89 17.28
CA GLY A 124 41.93 12.18 17.91
C GLY A 124 43.32 12.55 17.37
N LEU A 125 43.43 12.79 16.06
CA LEU A 125 44.68 13.22 15.40
C LEU A 125 45.07 14.67 15.80
N VAL A 126 44.09 15.57 15.89
CA VAL A 126 44.32 16.98 16.30
C VAL A 126 44.80 17.07 17.75
N PHE A 127 44.35 16.17 18.63
CA PHE A 127 44.78 16.13 20.03
C PHE A 127 46.17 15.50 20.23
N HIS A 128 46.63 14.60 19.35
CA HIS A 128 47.98 14.00 19.44
C HIS A 128 49.08 14.81 18.74
N GLY A 129 48.73 15.78 17.90
CA GLY A 129 49.69 16.63 17.16
C GLY A 129 50.17 17.89 17.88
N LYS A 130 49.72 18.17 19.11
CA LYS A 130 50.22 19.27 19.94
C LYS A 130 51.24 18.75 20.96
N LYS A 131 52.51 18.65 20.55
CA LYS A 131 53.67 18.64 21.43
C LYS A 131 54.70 19.62 20.92
#